data_AF-Q6B810-F1
#
_entry.id   AF-Q6B810-F1
#
_cell.length_a   1.000
_cell.length_b   1.000
_cell.length_c   1.000
_cell.angle_alpha   90.00
_cell.angle_beta   90.00
_cell.angle_gamma   90.00
#
_symmetry.space_group_name_H-M   'P 1'
#
loop_
_entity.id
_entity.type
_entity.pdbx_description
1 polymer ?
#
loop_
_entity_poly.entity_id
_entity_poly.type
_entity_poly.pdbx_seq_one_letter_code
_entity_poly.pdbx_strand_id
1 'polypeptide(L)' 'KPAIRRLARRGGVKRISAMIYEETRGVLKTFLEGVIRDAVTYT' A
#
# COMPACT_ATOMS: atom_id res chain seq x y z
N LYS A 1 -8.08 4.74 7.66
CA LYS A 1 -8.25 5.52 6.40
C LYS A 1 -7.20 6.64 6.14
N PRO A 2 -6.49 7.27 7.11
CA PRO A 2 -5.61 8.41 6.79
C PRO A 2 -4.27 8.03 6.14
N ALA A 3 -3.78 6.79 6.30
CA ALA A 3 -2.45 6.38 5.84
C ALA A 3 -2.25 6.51 4.32
N ILE A 4 -3.19 6.02 3.51
CA ILE A 4 -3.14 6.13 2.03
C ILE A 4 -3.13 7.59 1.61
N ARG A 5 -3.94 8.43 2.27
CA ARG A 5 -3.94 9.88 2.00
C ARG A 5 -2.59 10.49 2.31
N ARG A 6 -1.94 10.14 3.43
CA ARG A 6 -0.59 10.62 3.76
C ARG A 6 0.45 10.15 2.76
N LEU A 7 0.37 8.89 2.30
CA LEU A 7 1.26 8.35 1.27
C LEU A 7 1.11 9.11 -0.05
N ALA A 8 -0.12 9.24 -0.54
CA ALA A 8 -0.42 9.96 -1.76
C ALA A 8 0.03 11.43 -1.68
N ARG A 9 -0.16 12.09 -0.54
CA ARG A 9 0.30 13.47 -0.34
C ARG A 9 1.82 13.59 -0.36
N ARG A 10 2.55 12.64 0.25
CA ARG A 10 4.02 12.58 0.14
C ARG A 10 4.47 12.38 -1.30
N GLY A 11 3.72 11.63 -2.11
CA GLY A 11 3.96 11.44 -3.54
C GLY A 11 3.48 12.59 -4.45
N GLY A 12 3.08 13.75 -3.90
CA GLY A 12 2.62 14.90 -4.71
C GLY A 12 1.18 14.81 -5.23
N VAL A 13 0.40 13.81 -4.80
CA VAL A 13 -0.97 13.61 -5.28
C VAL A 13 -1.95 14.57 -4.59
N LYS A 14 -2.49 15.52 -5.37
CA LYS A 14 -3.41 16.56 -4.87
C LYS A 14 -4.82 16.02 -4.57
N ARG A 15 -5.42 15.25 -5.47
CA ARG A 15 -6.78 14.66 -5.32
C ARG A 15 -6.72 13.14 -5.49
N ILE A 16 -7.56 12.43 -4.73
CA ILE A 16 -7.59 10.96 -4.72
C ILE A 16 -9.04 10.53 -4.83
N SER A 17 -9.33 9.61 -5.76
CA SER A 17 -10.65 8.99 -5.89
C SER A 17 -10.96 8.04 -4.73
N ALA A 18 -12.24 7.84 -4.42
CA ALA A 18 -12.68 6.90 -3.38
C ALA A 18 -12.38 5.44 -3.73
N MET A 19 -12.38 5.08 -5.02
CA MET A 19 -12.13 3.70 -5.47
C MET A 19 -10.69 3.24 -5.17
N ILE A 20 -9.74 4.17 -5.13
CA ILE A 20 -8.30 3.89 -4.91
C ILE A 20 -8.03 3.34 -3.50
N TYR A 21 -8.90 3.61 -2.51
CA TYR A 21 -8.63 3.19 -1.13
C TYR A 21 -8.62 1.67 -0.96
N GLU A 22 -9.53 0.95 -1.61
CA GLU A 22 -9.57 -0.51 -1.47
C GLU A 22 -8.53 -1.18 -2.36
N GLU A 23 -8.36 -0.71 -3.59
CA GLU A 23 -7.32 -1.19 -4.51
C GLU A 23 -5.91 -1.07 -3.90
N THR A 24 -5.57 0.11 -3.36
CA THR A 24 -4.25 0.35 -2.76
C THR A 24 -4.01 -0.54 -1.53
N ARG A 25 -5.05 -0.85 -0.75
CA ARG A 25 -4.91 -1.78 0.39
C ARG A 25 -4.62 -3.19 -0.08
N GLY A 26 -5.28 -3.65 -1.14
CA GLY A 26 -5.02 -4.95 -1.76
C GLY A 26 -3.57 -5.08 -2.19
N VAL A 27 -3.08 -4.10 -2.96
CA VAL A 27 -1.69 -4.08 -3.45
C VAL A 27 -0.67 -4.11 -2.30
N LEU A 28 -0.85 -3.28 -1.27
CA LEU A 28 0.05 -3.24 -0.12
C LEU A 28 0.08 -4.58 0.64
N LYS A 29 -1.06 -5.24 0.77
CA LYS A 29 -1.17 -6.54 1.43
C LYS A 29 -0.40 -7.60 0.63
N THR A 30 -0.68 -7.74 -0.67
CA THR A 30 -0.03 -8.74 -1.52
C THR A 30 1.49 -8.54 -1.57
N PHE A 31 1.94 -7.28 -1.67
CA PHE A 31 3.36 -6.97 -1.65
C PHE A 31 4.03 -7.42 -0.34
N LEU A 32 3.43 -7.06 0.80
CA LEU A 32 3.99 -7.40 2.11
C LEU A 32 3.98 -8.90 2.38
N GLU A 33 2.94 -9.61 1.95
CA GLU A 33 2.89 -11.07 2.04
C GLU A 33 4.04 -11.73 1.27
N GLY A 34 4.38 -11.23 0.08
CA GLY A 34 5.54 -11.67 -0.68
C GLY A 34 6.85 -11.42 0.06
N VAL A 35 7.08 -10.18 0.50
CA VAL A 35 8.30 -9.79 1.22
C VAL A 35 8.50 -10.61 2.50
N ILE A 36 7.44 -10.83 3.28
CA ILE A 36 7.51 -11.62 4.51
C ILE A 36 7.79 -13.09 4.19
N ARG A 37 7.16 -13.66 3.15
CA ARG A 37 7.43 -15.03 2.73
C ARG A 37 8.90 -15.20 2.35
N ASP A 38 9.44 -14.28 1.56
CA ASP A 38 10.83 -14.32 1.14
C ASP A 38 11.76 -14.20 2.35
N ALA A 39 11.49 -13.22 3.23
CA ALA A 39 12.26 -13.05 4.46
C ALA A 39 12.27 -14.32 5.31
N VAL A 40 11.11 -14.93 5.58
CA VAL A 40 11.01 -16.15 6.40
C VAL A 40 11.61 -17.38 5.69
N THR A 41 11.63 -17.43 4.36
CA THR A 41 12.18 -18.57 3.61
C THR A 41 13.71 -18.56 3.59
N TYR A 42 14.32 -17.38 3.66
CA TYR A 42 15.78 -17.19 3.57
C TYR A 42 16.44 -16.73 4.89
N THR A 43 15.69 -16.72 6.00
CA THR A 43 16.21 -16.59 7.38
C THR A 43 16.11 -17.93 8.09
#